data_AF-A0AAV9DHA8-F1
#
_entry.id   AF-A0AAV9DHA8-F1
#
_cell.length_a   1.000
_cell.length_b   1.000
_cell.length_c   1.000
_cell.angle_alpha   90.00
_cell.angle_beta   90.00
_cell.angle_gamma   90.00
#
_symmetry.space_group_name_H-M   'P 1'
#
loop_
_entity.id
_entity.type
_entity.pdbx_description
1 polymer ?
#
loop_
_entity_poly.entity_id
_entity_poly.type
_entity_poly.pdbx_seq_one_letter_code
_entity_poly.pdbx_strand_id
1 'polypeptide(L)'
;MEKNSKSHPDCINSSNPYHECVEYCFKKISEAKERLDKEEAEWKKQLEVERTVHPDCINASNPFHECGDFCFRKIAEAKELAKKDESGSQQGGDVAQSSLDPSNQSEVAEDRRPDLVEHTAHDDDQHSDKNVEADYPVLNERQKKLFELRLKMNEARKANQMAIVAEKNRLEAPPEARGISKQKWLEERKKKIGKLLDANGLDMSKSYMLDTQEAAEEKYKKWEKDPAPFGWDVFNQKSLYKAYKKRTKNIEVDLEEYNSMKEKDPEFYRDASSLQYGKAPKIPDENIDRMVKELEDRDLKRKAFSRRRRFHEEKDIDSINDRNEHFNKKIERAFGKYTLEIKNNLERGTALPD
;
A
#
# COMPACT_ATOMS: atom_id res chain seq x y z
N MET A 1 59.55 -29.79 15.32
CA MET A 1 59.26 -30.41 14.01
C MET A 1 58.05 -29.71 13.44
N GLU A 2 58.26 -28.59 12.73
CA GLU A 2 57.20 -27.90 12.00
C GLU A 2 56.87 -28.71 10.75
N LYS A 3 55.67 -29.30 10.72
CA LYS A 3 55.15 -29.98 9.54
C LYS A 3 54.70 -28.90 8.57
N ASN A 4 55.45 -28.70 7.49
CA ASN A 4 54.98 -27.94 6.33
C ASN A 4 53.65 -28.55 5.87
N SER A 5 52.55 -27.83 6.09
CA SER A 5 51.21 -28.21 5.66
C SER A 5 51.18 -28.26 4.13
N LYS A 6 51.00 -29.45 3.57
CA LYS A 6 50.91 -29.70 2.12
C LYS A 6 49.54 -29.34 1.53
N SER A 7 48.61 -28.88 2.35
CA SER A 7 47.29 -28.39 1.96
C SER A 7 47.18 -26.88 2.14
N HIS A 8 46.58 -26.21 1.16
CA HIS A 8 46.25 -24.80 1.24
C HIS A 8 45.15 -24.57 2.30
N PRO A 9 45.24 -23.53 3.16
CA PRO A 9 44.27 -23.28 4.22
C PRO A 9 42.82 -23.13 3.71
N ASP A 10 42.66 -22.48 2.54
CA ASP A 10 41.35 -22.28 1.89
C ASP A 10 40.88 -23.48 1.03
N CYS A 11 41.60 -24.60 1.05
CA CYS A 11 41.16 -25.80 0.34
C CYS A 11 39.99 -26.45 1.08
N ILE A 12 38.98 -26.92 0.35
CA ILE A 12 37.83 -27.65 0.91
C ILE A 12 38.22 -28.90 1.71
N ASN A 13 39.39 -29.48 1.42
CA ASN A 13 39.93 -30.65 2.09
C ASN A 13 41.05 -30.31 3.09
N SER A 14 41.19 -29.04 3.50
CA SER A 14 42.23 -28.58 4.43
C SER A 14 42.11 -29.20 5.83
N SER A 15 40.91 -29.65 6.22
CA SER A 15 40.67 -30.32 7.49
C SER A 15 41.24 -31.76 7.56
N ASN A 16 41.67 -32.34 6.42
CA ASN A 16 42.29 -33.66 6.39
C ASN A 16 43.83 -33.53 6.51
N PRO A 17 44.44 -34.03 7.61
CA PRO A 17 45.89 -33.92 7.84
C PRO A 17 46.79 -34.63 6.80
N TYR A 18 46.21 -35.52 5.99
CA TYR A 18 46.92 -36.26 4.94
C TYR A 18 46.64 -35.72 3.53
N HIS A 19 45.81 -34.68 3.40
CA HIS A 19 45.51 -34.09 2.10
C HIS A 19 46.66 -33.24 1.60
N GLU A 20 47.05 -33.47 0.35
CA GLU A 20 47.99 -32.65 -0.40
C GLU A 20 47.22 -32.00 -1.55
N CYS A 21 47.27 -30.66 -1.62
CA CYS A 21 46.51 -29.92 -2.62
C CYS A 21 47.09 -30.20 -4.02
N VAL A 22 46.21 -30.59 -4.93
CA VAL A 22 46.52 -30.80 -6.35
C VAL A 22 46.03 -29.60 -7.16
N GLU A 23 46.46 -29.46 -8.41
CA GLU A 23 46.10 -28.37 -9.35
C GLU A 23 44.60 -28.03 -9.36
N TYR A 24 43.74 -29.04 -9.23
CA TYR A 24 42.29 -28.86 -9.14
C TYR A 24 41.85 -28.05 -7.90
N CYS A 25 42.49 -28.27 -6.75
CA CYS A 25 42.23 -27.53 -5.52
C CYS A 25 42.60 -26.06 -5.69
N PHE A 26 43.76 -25.77 -6.28
CA PHE A 26 44.22 -24.39 -6.52
C PHE A 26 43.33 -23.65 -7.51
N LYS A 27 42.87 -24.31 -8.59
CA LYS A 27 41.90 -23.75 -9.53
C LYS A 27 40.56 -23.43 -8.86
N LYS A 28 40.10 -24.27 -7.93
CA LYS A 28 38.86 -24.01 -7.18
C LYS A 28 38.99 -22.86 -6.20
N ILE A 29 40.16 -22.70 -5.58
CA ILE A 29 40.45 -21.57 -4.70
C ILE A 29 40.50 -20.26 -5.50
N SER A 30 41.13 -20.25 -6.68
CA SER A 30 41.17 -19.05 -7.54
C SER A 30 39.77 -18.68 -8.06
N GLU A 31 38.99 -19.66 -8.51
CA GLU A 31 37.59 -19.46 -8.94
C GLU A 31 36.71 -18.92 -7.79
N ALA A 32 36.94 -19.35 -6.55
CA ALA A 32 36.23 -18.85 -5.39
C ALA A 32 36.62 -17.41 -5.05
N LYS A 33 37.92 -17.09 -5.11
CA LYS A 33 38.43 -15.74 -4.88
C LYS A 33 37.91 -14.73 -5.91
N GLU A 34 37.89 -15.10 -7.19
CA GLU A 34 37.31 -14.26 -8.24
C GLU A 34 35.80 -13.99 -8.05
N ARG A 35 35.05 -14.90 -7.43
CA ARG A 35 33.63 -14.67 -7.11
C ARG A 35 33.48 -13.68 -5.96
N LEU A 36 34.28 -13.82 -4.91
CA LEU A 36 34.28 -12.90 -3.78
C LEU A 36 34.69 -11.48 -4.22
N ASP A 37 35.69 -11.36 -5.08
CA ASP A 37 36.11 -10.06 -5.62
C ASP A 37 35.00 -9.41 -6.48
N LYS A 38 34.23 -10.22 -7.23
CA LYS A 38 33.06 -9.75 -8.00
C LYS A 38 31.90 -9.35 -7.10
N GLU A 39 31.60 -10.13 -6.07
CA GLU A 39 30.58 -9.82 -5.07
C GLU A 39 30.93 -8.56 -4.28
N GLU A 40 32.21 -8.35 -3.94
CA GLU A 40 32.70 -7.13 -3.29
C GLU A 40 32.61 -5.91 -4.21
N ALA A 41 32.91 -6.08 -5.50
CA ALA A 41 32.76 -5.03 -6.50
C ALA A 41 31.29 -4.64 -6.72
N GLU A 42 30.37 -5.63 -6.76
CA GLU A 42 28.93 -5.39 -6.83
C GLU A 42 28.40 -4.71 -5.55
N TRP A 43 28.85 -5.15 -4.37
CA TRP A 43 28.52 -4.53 -3.10
C TRP A 43 28.98 -3.06 -3.03
N LYS A 44 30.22 -2.76 -3.44
CA LYS A 44 30.73 -1.38 -3.51
C LYS A 44 29.92 -0.51 -4.46
N LYS A 45 29.56 -1.06 -5.63
CA LYS A 45 28.71 -0.37 -6.61
C LYS A 45 27.31 -0.09 -6.06
N GLN A 46 26.78 -1.01 -5.25
CA GLN A 46 25.48 -0.85 -4.61
C GLN A 46 25.52 0.21 -3.50
N LEU A 47 26.60 0.27 -2.72
CA LEU A 47 26.84 1.30 -1.71
C LEU A 47 27.02 2.71 -2.33
N GLU A 48 27.57 2.78 -3.53
CA GLU A 48 27.75 4.02 -4.30
C GLU A 48 26.43 4.55 -4.87
N VAL A 49 25.47 3.65 -5.14
CA VAL A 49 24.09 3.98 -5.55
C VAL A 49 23.21 4.37 -4.35
N GLU A 50 23.51 3.88 -3.15
CA GLU A 50 22.75 4.16 -1.92
C GLU A 50 23.14 5.48 -1.22
N ARG A 51 24.20 6.16 -1.67
CA ARG A 51 24.53 7.51 -1.19
C ARG A 51 23.64 8.55 -1.85
N THR A 52 22.61 8.98 -1.13
CA THR A 52 21.67 10.05 -1.50
C THR A 52 22.28 11.46 -1.53
N VAL A 53 23.49 11.62 -0.98
CA VAL A 53 24.16 12.92 -0.83
C VAL A 53 25.52 12.90 -1.52
N HIS A 54 25.78 13.90 -2.35
CA HIS A 54 27.06 14.09 -3.01
C HIS A 54 28.16 14.35 -1.97
N PRO A 55 29.35 13.72 -2.07
CA PRO A 55 30.41 13.83 -1.06
C PRO A 55 30.89 15.27 -0.79
N ASP A 56 30.87 16.12 -1.82
CA ASP A 56 31.23 17.54 -1.72
C ASP A 56 30.04 18.45 -1.29
N CYS A 57 28.90 17.89 -0.89
CA CYS A 57 27.74 18.67 -0.48
C CYS A 57 27.98 19.34 0.89
N ILE A 58 27.60 20.61 1.02
CA ILE A 58 27.64 21.34 2.30
C ILE A 58 26.84 20.64 3.42
N ASN A 59 25.83 19.86 3.03
CA ASN A 59 24.96 19.11 3.93
C ASN A 59 25.30 17.60 3.96
N ALA A 60 26.50 17.19 3.50
CA ALA A 60 26.97 15.80 3.48
C ALA A 60 27.00 15.12 4.86
N SER A 61 27.12 15.91 5.94
CA SER A 61 27.11 15.39 7.31
C SER A 61 25.72 15.01 7.83
N ASN A 62 24.63 15.34 7.11
CA ASN A 62 23.27 14.96 7.50
C ASN A 62 22.83 13.66 6.78
N PRO A 63 22.66 12.54 7.50
CA PRO A 63 22.29 11.24 6.92
C PRO A 63 20.93 11.20 6.22
N PHE A 64 20.06 12.19 6.46
CA PHE A 64 18.72 12.29 5.86
C PHE A 64 18.61 13.35 4.77
N HIS A 65 19.74 13.98 4.39
CA HIS A 65 19.72 14.94 3.31
C HIS A 65 19.63 14.22 1.95
N GLU A 66 18.99 14.87 0.98
CA GLU A 66 19.01 14.49 -0.43
C GLU A 66 19.45 15.73 -1.21
N CYS A 67 20.49 15.60 -2.04
CA CYS A 67 20.99 16.74 -2.81
C CYS A 67 19.96 17.18 -3.86
N GLY A 68 19.41 18.39 -3.71
CA GLY A 68 18.63 19.07 -4.75
C GLY A 68 19.48 20.06 -5.58
N ASP A 69 18.86 20.75 -6.54
CA ASP A 69 19.53 21.64 -7.51
C ASP A 69 20.40 22.74 -6.86
N PHE A 70 20.00 23.23 -5.69
CA PHE A 70 20.79 24.19 -4.91
C PHE A 70 22.14 23.61 -4.47
N CYS A 71 22.17 22.35 -4.04
CA CYS A 71 23.38 21.66 -3.61
C CYS A 71 24.33 21.48 -4.80
N PHE A 72 23.81 21.05 -5.95
CA PHE A 72 24.60 20.87 -7.17
C PHE A 72 25.17 22.19 -7.71
N ARG A 73 24.39 23.27 -7.66
CA ARG A 73 24.87 24.62 -8.05
C ARG A 73 25.98 25.12 -7.13
N LYS A 74 25.87 24.90 -5.82
CA LYS A 74 26.93 25.26 -4.86
C LYS A 74 28.19 24.41 -5.00
N ILE A 75 28.05 23.13 -5.30
CA ILE A 75 29.19 22.24 -5.60
C ILE A 75 29.90 22.69 -6.89
N ALA A 76 29.15 23.07 -7.92
CA ALA A 76 29.71 23.58 -9.17
C ALA A 76 30.46 24.91 -8.96
N GLU A 77 29.86 25.85 -8.22
CA GLU A 77 30.51 27.11 -7.83
C GLU A 77 31.80 26.87 -7.05
N ALA A 78 31.80 25.95 -6.07
CA ALA A 78 32.99 25.60 -5.29
C ALA A 78 34.09 24.94 -6.14
N LYS A 79 33.72 24.09 -7.12
CA LYS A 79 34.68 23.47 -8.05
C LYS A 79 35.28 24.48 -9.03
N GLU A 80 34.50 25.47 -9.47
CA GLU A 80 35.00 26.55 -10.32
C GLU A 80 35.91 27.53 -9.54
N LEU A 81 35.64 27.75 -8.25
CA LEU A 81 36.55 28.49 -7.37
C LEU A 81 37.85 27.73 -7.11
N ALA A 82 37.78 26.43 -6.83
CA ALA A 82 38.97 25.59 -6.67
C ALA A 82 39.85 25.54 -7.93
N LYS A 83 39.24 25.51 -9.13
CA LYS A 83 39.96 25.63 -10.41
C LYS A 83 40.60 27.00 -10.60
N LYS A 84 39.95 28.07 -10.15
CA LYS A 84 40.51 29.44 -10.21
C LYS A 84 41.68 29.60 -9.25
N ASP A 85 41.59 29.01 -8.06
CA ASP A 85 42.67 29.03 -7.05
C ASP A 85 43.90 28.22 -7.49
N GLU A 86 43.73 27.12 -8.23
CA GLU A 86 44.87 26.41 -8.86
C GLU A 86 45.53 27.20 -9.99
N SER A 87 44.79 28.09 -10.67
CA SER A 87 45.33 28.94 -11.75
C SER A 87 45.87 30.30 -11.29
N GLY A 88 45.78 30.62 -9.98
CA GLY A 88 45.97 31.97 -9.45
C GLY A 88 46.78 32.04 -8.17
N SER A 89 47.82 31.23 -8.00
CA SER A 89 48.73 31.37 -6.85
C SER A 89 49.83 32.40 -7.10
N GLN A 90 49.47 33.69 -7.19
CA GLN A 90 50.36 34.81 -6.82
C GLN A 90 49.55 36.00 -6.28
N GLN A 91 49.88 36.38 -5.03
CA GLN A 91 49.60 37.64 -4.33
C GLN A 91 48.28 37.78 -3.52
N GLY A 92 48.39 37.47 -2.22
CA GLY A 92 48.38 38.45 -1.12
C GLY A 92 47.10 39.23 -0.76
N GLY A 93 46.68 39.09 0.50
CA GLY A 93 46.23 40.23 1.33
C GLY A 93 44.74 40.38 1.66
N ASP A 94 44.43 40.11 2.93
CA ASP A 94 43.49 40.80 3.85
C ASP A 94 41.96 40.94 3.59
N VAL A 95 41.23 40.46 4.61
CA VAL A 95 40.09 41.07 5.35
C VAL A 95 38.85 41.57 4.57
N ALA A 96 37.67 40.99 4.88
CA ALA A 96 36.59 41.69 5.60
C ALA A 96 35.28 40.89 5.65
N GLN A 97 34.74 40.76 6.86
CA GLN A 97 33.33 40.47 7.14
C GLN A 97 32.44 41.57 6.55
N SER A 98 31.26 41.21 6.02
CA SER A 98 30.10 42.09 6.08
C SER A 98 28.80 41.29 6.17
N SER A 99 28.25 41.35 7.36
CA SER A 99 26.84 41.23 7.70
C SER A 99 26.02 42.31 7.01
N LEU A 100 24.91 41.96 6.37
CA LEU A 100 23.79 42.88 6.14
C LEU A 100 22.45 42.13 6.21
N ASP A 101 21.75 42.41 7.30
CA ASP A 101 20.29 42.41 7.42
C ASP A 101 19.73 43.60 6.60
N PRO A 102 18.52 43.52 6.04
CA PRO A 102 17.53 44.49 6.52
C PRO A 102 16.12 43.92 6.66
N SER A 103 15.56 44.15 7.84
CA SER A 103 14.13 44.28 8.08
C SER A 103 13.57 45.53 7.39
N ASN A 104 12.45 45.44 6.67
CA ASN A 104 11.42 46.47 6.81
C ASN A 104 10.00 45.99 6.51
N GLN A 105 9.10 46.58 7.28
CA GLN A 105 7.68 46.35 7.49
C GLN A 105 6.82 46.66 6.26
N SER A 106 5.69 45.97 6.13
CA SER A 106 4.44 46.62 5.71
C SER A 106 3.23 45.90 6.28
N GLU A 107 2.47 46.65 7.07
CA GLU A 107 1.12 46.36 7.54
C GLU A 107 0.14 46.52 6.37
N VAL A 108 -0.81 45.59 6.22
CA VAL A 108 -2.06 45.85 5.48
C VAL A 108 -3.21 45.18 6.21
N ALA A 109 -4.20 46.01 6.52
CA ALA A 109 -5.44 45.71 7.21
C ALA A 109 -6.40 44.87 6.35
N GLU A 110 -6.98 43.82 6.93
CA GLU A 110 -8.20 43.20 6.41
C GLU A 110 -9.43 43.72 7.16
N ASP A 111 -10.19 44.54 6.45
CA ASP A 111 -11.58 44.87 6.74
C ASP A 111 -12.47 43.94 5.90
N ARG A 112 -13.20 43.01 6.55
CA ARG A 112 -14.39 42.37 5.97
C ARG A 112 -15.31 41.81 7.05
N ARG A 113 -16.32 42.64 7.34
CA ARG A 113 -17.72 42.46 7.78
C ARG A 113 -18.25 41.04 8.11
N PRO A 114 -19.24 40.97 9.03
CA PRO A 114 -19.55 39.79 9.83
C PRO A 114 -20.42 38.74 9.13
N ASP A 115 -20.21 37.49 9.55
CA ASP A 115 -21.00 36.30 9.28
C ASP A 115 -22.51 36.55 9.40
N LEU A 116 -23.21 36.35 8.29
CA LEU A 116 -24.65 36.20 8.26
C LEU A 116 -24.99 34.83 8.86
N VAL A 117 -25.38 34.85 10.13
CA VAL A 117 -25.97 33.72 10.83
C VAL A 117 -27.25 33.34 10.09
N GLU A 118 -27.20 32.24 9.34
CA GLU A 118 -28.41 31.63 8.77
C GLU A 118 -29.22 31.07 9.95
N HIS A 119 -30.21 31.84 10.38
CA HIS A 119 -31.29 31.33 11.21
C HIS A 119 -32.02 30.27 10.39
N THR A 120 -31.59 29.01 10.49
CA THR A 120 -32.50 27.89 10.26
C THR A 120 -33.59 28.01 11.31
N ALA A 121 -34.74 28.54 10.92
CA ALA A 121 -35.96 28.43 11.68
C ALA A 121 -36.23 26.94 11.87
N HIS A 122 -35.92 26.46 13.07
CA HIS A 122 -36.44 25.21 13.59
C HIS A 122 -37.95 25.43 13.74
N ASP A 123 -38.72 25.14 12.69
CA ASP A 123 -40.14 24.82 12.83
C ASP A 123 -40.20 23.46 13.53
N ASP A 124 -40.02 23.48 14.85
CA ASP A 124 -40.47 22.42 15.75
C ASP A 124 -42.01 22.46 15.77
N ASP A 125 -42.61 21.94 14.70
CA ASP A 125 -43.99 21.49 14.71
C ASP A 125 -44.00 19.96 14.91
N GLN A 126 -43.39 19.53 16.03
CA GLN A 126 -43.68 18.24 16.65
C GLN A 126 -45.05 18.34 17.33
N HIS A 127 -46.11 18.42 16.53
CA HIS A 127 -47.40 17.97 17.00
C HIS A 127 -47.46 16.46 16.78
N SER A 128 -47.22 15.75 17.89
CA SER A 128 -47.45 14.33 18.05
C SER A 128 -48.72 13.87 17.32
N ASP A 129 -48.58 12.90 16.43
CA ASP A 129 -49.66 12.00 16.02
C ASP A 129 -50.17 11.25 17.26
N LYS A 130 -51.01 11.93 18.03
CA LYS A 130 -51.95 11.27 18.92
C LYS A 130 -53.29 11.36 18.23
N ASN A 131 -53.68 10.20 17.71
CA ASN A 131 -55.05 9.90 17.34
C ASN A 131 -55.92 10.15 18.58
N VAL A 132 -56.49 11.36 18.66
CA VAL A 132 -57.50 11.72 19.65
C VAL A 132 -58.66 12.26 18.84
N GLU A 133 -59.67 11.41 18.65
CA GLU A 133 -61.03 11.85 18.42
C GLU A 133 -61.44 12.73 19.61
N ALA A 134 -61.13 14.02 19.53
CA ALA A 134 -61.61 15.02 20.45
C ALA A 134 -62.82 15.70 19.80
N ASP A 135 -63.99 15.28 20.25
CA ASP A 135 -65.28 15.90 19.98
C ASP A 135 -65.24 17.36 20.47
N TYR A 136 -65.19 18.33 19.54
CA TYR A 136 -65.24 19.76 19.87
C TYR A 136 -66.64 20.31 19.60
N PRO A 137 -67.37 20.75 20.64
CA PRO A 137 -68.70 21.31 20.48
C PRO A 137 -68.61 22.73 19.89
N VAL A 138 -69.30 22.92 18.77
CA VAL A 138 -69.65 24.21 18.11
C VAL A 138 -68.49 25.03 17.52
N LEU A 139 -67.70 24.45 16.61
CA LEU A 139 -67.07 25.24 15.54
C LEU A 139 -68.14 25.56 14.48
N ASN A 140 -68.36 26.85 14.22
CA ASN A 140 -69.30 27.33 13.20
C ASN A 140 -68.92 26.73 11.83
N GLU A 141 -69.87 26.41 10.95
CA GLU A 141 -69.62 25.68 9.69
C GLU A 141 -68.49 26.30 8.85
N ARG A 142 -68.40 27.63 8.90
CA ARG A 142 -67.35 28.43 8.26
C ARG A 142 -65.95 28.17 8.82
N GLN A 143 -65.82 27.95 10.12
CA GLN A 143 -64.54 27.66 10.79
C GLN A 143 -64.09 26.22 10.53
N LYS A 144 -65.02 25.25 10.47
CA LYS A 144 -64.71 23.87 10.05
C LYS A 144 -64.22 23.83 8.61
N LYS A 145 -64.89 24.57 7.72
CA LYS A 145 -64.46 24.72 6.32
C LYS A 145 -63.09 25.40 6.19
N LEU A 146 -62.79 26.38 7.05
CA LEU A 146 -61.46 27.02 7.07
C LEU A 146 -60.36 26.07 7.55
N PHE A 147 -60.63 25.24 8.56
CA PHE A 147 -59.68 24.23 9.03
C PHE A 147 -59.43 23.16 7.97
N GLU A 148 -60.48 22.68 7.31
CA GLU A 148 -60.36 21.74 6.18
C GLU A 148 -59.53 22.34 5.03
N LEU A 149 -59.75 23.62 4.70
CA LEU A 149 -58.95 24.33 3.70
C LEU A 149 -57.49 24.46 4.12
N ARG A 150 -57.20 24.73 5.40
CA ARG A 150 -55.83 24.77 5.93
C ARG A 150 -55.16 23.40 5.87
N LEU A 151 -55.88 22.34 6.19
CA LEU A 151 -55.39 20.96 6.08
C LEU A 151 -55.06 20.62 4.62
N LYS A 152 -55.98 20.91 3.69
CA LYS A 152 -55.75 20.76 2.24
C LYS A 152 -54.58 21.61 1.75
N MET A 153 -54.38 22.82 2.25
CA MET A 153 -53.21 23.64 1.90
C MET A 153 -51.90 23.03 2.43
N ASN A 154 -51.91 22.47 3.64
CA ASN A 154 -50.74 21.81 4.21
C ASN A 154 -50.40 20.51 3.47
N GLU A 155 -51.42 19.73 3.10
CA GLU A 155 -51.28 18.56 2.23
C GLU A 155 -50.70 18.94 0.87
N ALA A 156 -51.21 20.02 0.24
CA ALA A 156 -50.70 20.52 -1.03
C ALA A 156 -49.24 20.99 -0.94
N ARG A 157 -48.86 21.69 0.16
CA ARG A 157 -47.45 22.08 0.40
C ARG A 157 -46.55 20.87 0.54
N LYS A 158 -46.97 19.87 1.31
CA LYS A 158 -46.19 18.63 1.53
C LYS A 158 -46.07 17.83 0.23
N ALA A 159 -47.14 17.72 -0.55
CA ALA A 159 -47.14 17.06 -1.86
C ALA A 159 -46.19 17.78 -2.84
N ASN A 160 -46.21 19.12 -2.89
CA ASN A 160 -45.30 19.90 -3.71
C ASN A 160 -43.84 19.74 -3.28
N GLN A 161 -43.56 19.78 -1.97
CA GLN A 161 -42.22 19.55 -1.44
C GLN A 161 -41.71 18.14 -1.78
N MET A 162 -42.56 17.11 -1.62
CA MET A 162 -42.23 15.73 -2.00
C MET A 162 -41.99 15.59 -3.49
N ALA A 163 -42.76 16.27 -4.34
CA ALA A 163 -42.56 16.27 -5.80
C ALA A 163 -41.24 16.92 -6.21
N ILE A 164 -40.87 18.06 -5.58
CA ILE A 164 -39.58 18.72 -5.79
C ILE A 164 -38.43 17.79 -5.40
N VAL A 165 -38.53 17.13 -4.24
CA VAL A 165 -37.51 16.15 -3.81
C VAL A 165 -37.45 14.95 -4.75
N ALA A 166 -38.57 14.46 -5.26
CA ALA A 166 -38.61 13.35 -6.22
C ALA A 166 -37.98 13.73 -7.57
N GLU A 167 -38.25 14.93 -8.09
CA GLU A 167 -37.59 15.45 -9.30
C GLU A 167 -36.09 15.66 -9.08
N LYS A 168 -35.69 16.22 -7.93
CA LYS A 168 -34.29 16.33 -7.54
C LYS A 168 -33.61 14.96 -7.50
N ASN A 169 -34.23 13.95 -6.88
CA ASN A 169 -33.72 12.58 -6.80
C ASN A 169 -33.72 11.86 -8.17
N ARG A 170 -34.49 12.33 -9.14
CA ARG A 170 -34.51 11.80 -10.51
C ARG A 170 -33.41 12.43 -11.38
N LEU A 171 -33.09 13.70 -11.14
CA LEU A 171 -32.00 14.43 -11.78
C LEU A 171 -30.63 14.08 -11.19
N GLU A 172 -30.55 13.91 -9.87
CA GLU A 172 -29.37 13.37 -9.20
C GLU A 172 -29.27 11.88 -9.51
N ALA A 173 -28.18 11.46 -10.17
CA ALA A 173 -27.91 10.04 -10.36
C ALA A 173 -27.95 9.32 -9.00
N PRO A 174 -28.55 8.12 -8.88
CA PRO A 174 -28.55 7.39 -7.63
C PRO A 174 -27.12 7.31 -7.11
N PRO A 175 -26.83 7.73 -5.85
CA PRO A 175 -25.49 7.62 -5.32
C PRO A 175 -25.06 6.16 -5.47
N GLU A 176 -23.98 5.94 -6.22
CA GLU A 176 -23.53 4.62 -6.66
C GLU A 176 -23.60 3.68 -5.44
N ALA A 177 -24.37 2.58 -5.50
CA ALA A 177 -24.59 1.67 -4.38
C ALA A 177 -23.31 0.95 -3.90
N ARG A 178 -22.15 1.34 -4.44
CA ARG A 178 -20.83 0.94 -4.00
C ARG A 178 -20.56 1.47 -2.60
N GLY A 179 -20.66 0.55 -1.65
CA GLY A 179 -20.23 0.78 -0.28
C GLY A 179 -21.33 1.20 0.68
N ILE A 180 -22.57 1.46 0.22
CA ILE A 180 -23.70 1.75 1.10
C ILE A 180 -23.97 0.58 2.05
N SER A 181 -23.87 -0.67 1.57
CA SER A 181 -23.98 -1.87 2.42
C SER A 181 -22.87 -1.94 3.48
N LYS A 182 -21.63 -1.59 3.10
CA LYS A 182 -20.49 -1.57 4.03
C LYS A 182 -20.60 -0.43 5.03
N GLN A 183 -21.05 0.75 4.61
CA GLN A 183 -21.29 1.91 5.46
C GLN A 183 -22.41 1.62 6.47
N LYS A 184 -23.56 1.13 6.00
CA LYS A 184 -24.65 0.69 6.87
C LYS A 184 -24.20 -0.38 7.86
N TRP A 185 -23.43 -1.38 7.41
CA TRP A 185 -22.86 -2.39 8.31
C TRP A 185 -21.91 -1.79 9.36
N LEU A 186 -21.07 -0.82 8.98
CA LEU A 186 -20.18 -0.12 9.90
C LEU A 186 -20.96 0.73 10.91
N GLU A 187 -22.02 1.42 10.48
CA GLU A 187 -22.90 2.21 11.34
C GLU A 187 -23.69 1.34 12.31
N GLU A 188 -24.28 0.24 11.84
CA GLU A 188 -24.96 -0.74 12.70
C GLU A 188 -23.99 -1.35 13.71
N ARG A 189 -22.77 -1.68 13.27
CA ARG A 189 -21.71 -2.16 14.16
C ARG A 189 -21.32 -1.12 15.20
N LYS A 190 -21.15 0.15 14.81
CA LYS A 190 -20.88 1.26 15.74
C LYS A 190 -22.03 1.46 16.73
N LYS A 191 -23.29 1.40 16.30
CA LYS A 191 -24.46 1.50 17.17
C LYS A 191 -24.54 0.34 18.17
N LYS A 192 -24.21 -0.88 17.76
CA LYS A 192 -24.15 -2.04 18.66
C LYS A 192 -23.03 -1.90 19.70
N ILE A 193 -21.85 -1.47 19.26
CA ILE A 193 -20.71 -1.21 20.14
C ILE A 193 -21.05 -0.07 21.12
N GLY A 194 -21.62 1.03 20.63
CA GLY A 194 -22.05 2.17 21.44
C GLY A 194 -23.05 1.77 22.52
N LYS A 195 -24.12 1.03 22.17
CA LYS A 195 -25.08 0.52 23.16
C LYS A 195 -24.43 -0.35 24.25
N LEU A 196 -23.44 -1.15 23.88
CA LEU A 196 -22.73 -2.03 24.81
C LEU A 196 -21.78 -1.24 25.72
N LEU A 197 -21.18 -0.17 25.19
CA LEU A 197 -20.35 0.76 25.94
C LEU A 197 -21.18 1.66 26.88
N ASP A 198 -22.32 2.17 26.41
CA ASP A 198 -23.27 2.96 27.19
C ASP A 198 -23.83 2.14 28.37
N ALA A 199 -24.12 0.85 28.16
CA ALA A 199 -24.53 -0.06 29.21
C ALA A 199 -23.45 -0.31 30.28
N ASN A 200 -22.17 -0.15 29.92
CA ASN A 200 -21.02 -0.22 30.83
C ASN A 200 -20.57 1.17 31.33
N GLY A 201 -21.21 2.26 30.91
CA GLY A 201 -20.85 3.64 31.26
C GLY A 201 -19.50 4.10 30.71
N LEU A 202 -19.03 3.50 29.61
CA LEU A 202 -17.73 3.80 28.99
C LEU A 202 -17.92 4.61 27.70
N ASP A 203 -17.06 5.59 27.47
CA ASP A 203 -17.03 6.38 26.23
C ASP A 203 -16.45 5.57 25.05
N MET A 204 -16.85 5.92 23.81
CA MET A 204 -16.44 5.26 22.56
C MET A 204 -14.91 5.14 22.40
N SER A 205 -14.17 6.11 22.93
CA SER A 205 -12.70 6.11 22.95
C SER A 205 -12.10 4.96 23.76
N LYS A 206 -12.82 4.44 24.77
CA LYS A 206 -12.37 3.37 25.69
C LYS A 206 -12.92 1.98 25.31
N SER A 207 -13.44 1.82 24.10
CA SER A 207 -14.00 0.54 23.61
C SER A 207 -13.03 -0.65 23.71
N TYR A 208 -11.72 -0.40 23.60
CA TYR A 208 -10.67 -1.42 23.77
C TYR A 208 -10.68 -2.09 25.17
N MET A 209 -11.21 -1.43 26.21
CA MET A 209 -11.26 -1.97 27.57
C MET A 209 -12.19 -3.18 27.72
N LEU A 210 -13.12 -3.37 26.78
CA LEU A 210 -14.06 -4.50 26.76
C LEU A 210 -13.57 -5.67 25.90
N ASP A 211 -12.42 -5.53 25.24
CA ASP A 211 -11.83 -6.61 24.46
C ASP A 211 -11.08 -7.60 25.37
N THR A 212 -11.31 -8.89 25.16
CA THR A 212 -10.50 -9.94 25.81
C THR A 212 -9.08 -9.94 25.24
N GLN A 213 -8.12 -10.42 26.02
CA GLN A 213 -6.73 -10.53 25.58
C GLN A 213 -6.61 -11.33 24.26
N GLU A 214 -7.32 -12.46 24.14
CA GLU A 214 -7.36 -13.27 22.92
C GLU A 214 -7.92 -12.49 21.72
N ALA A 215 -9.03 -11.75 21.90
CA ALA A 215 -9.63 -10.94 20.85
C ALA A 215 -8.74 -9.77 20.43
N ALA A 216 -7.99 -9.17 21.36
CA ALA A 216 -7.00 -8.15 21.08
C ALA A 216 -5.84 -8.72 20.27
N GLU A 217 -5.28 -9.86 20.67
CA GLU A 217 -4.19 -10.53 19.94
C GLU A 217 -4.58 -10.91 18.51
N GLU A 218 -5.78 -11.42 18.28
CA GLU A 218 -6.27 -11.71 16.93
C GLU A 218 -6.42 -10.44 16.08
N LYS A 219 -6.88 -9.34 16.68
CA LYS A 219 -6.97 -8.04 15.99
C LYS A 219 -5.58 -7.53 15.60
N TYR A 220 -4.61 -7.59 16.52
CA TYR A 220 -3.23 -7.17 16.26
C TYR A 220 -2.55 -8.07 15.21
N LYS A 221 -2.68 -9.40 15.30
CA LYS A 221 -2.18 -10.33 14.27
C LYS A 221 -2.80 -10.07 12.89
N LYS A 222 -4.06 -9.61 12.84
CA LYS A 222 -4.72 -9.23 11.58
C LYS A 222 -4.23 -7.89 11.03
N TRP A 223 -3.71 -7.02 11.90
CA TRP A 223 -3.11 -5.74 11.53
C TRP A 223 -1.64 -5.92 11.09
N GLU A 224 -0.93 -6.86 11.70
CA GLU A 224 0.39 -7.35 11.27
C GLU A 224 0.26 -8.17 9.98
N LYS A 225 0.05 -7.49 8.86
CA LYS A 225 0.11 -8.11 7.55
C LYS A 225 1.55 -8.12 7.09
N ASP A 226 2.01 -9.30 6.66
CA ASP A 226 3.23 -9.40 5.87
C ASP A 226 3.17 -8.39 4.70
N PRO A 227 4.21 -7.56 4.50
CA PRO A 227 4.23 -6.64 3.37
C PRO A 227 4.09 -7.44 2.06
N ALA A 228 3.25 -6.93 1.17
CA ALA A 228 3.07 -7.55 -0.13
C ALA A 228 4.41 -7.49 -0.89
N PRO A 229 4.81 -8.59 -1.57
CA PRO A 229 6.03 -8.58 -2.36
C PRO A 229 5.93 -7.50 -3.44
N PHE A 230 6.93 -6.62 -3.49
CA PHE A 230 6.94 -5.46 -4.38
C PHE A 230 7.68 -5.78 -5.68
N GLY A 231 7.05 -5.50 -6.82
CA GLY A 231 7.68 -5.61 -8.15
C GLY A 231 8.31 -6.98 -8.42
N TRP A 232 9.64 -6.98 -8.60
CA TRP A 232 10.43 -8.18 -8.93
C TRP A 232 10.66 -9.14 -7.75
N ASP A 233 10.38 -8.71 -6.51
CA ASP A 233 10.52 -9.54 -5.31
C ASP A 233 9.50 -10.69 -5.25
N VAL A 234 8.54 -10.72 -6.18
CA VAL A 234 7.63 -11.86 -6.41
C VAL A 234 8.40 -13.13 -6.80
N PHE A 235 9.55 -13.00 -7.47
CA PHE A 235 10.35 -14.14 -7.94
C PHE A 235 11.51 -14.50 -7.01
N ASN A 236 11.63 -13.83 -5.87
CA ASN A 236 12.65 -14.12 -4.87
C ASN A 236 12.43 -15.50 -4.21
N GLN A 237 13.51 -16.14 -3.77
CA GLN A 237 13.51 -17.39 -3.01
C GLN A 237 12.56 -17.33 -1.80
N LYS A 238 12.51 -16.19 -1.11
CA LYS A 238 11.60 -15.98 0.03
C LYS A 238 10.12 -16.06 -0.38
N SER A 239 9.75 -15.49 -1.53
CA SER A 239 8.39 -15.53 -2.08
C SER A 239 8.02 -16.93 -2.56
N LEU A 240 8.95 -17.63 -3.21
CA LEU A 240 8.80 -19.03 -3.59
C LEU A 240 8.59 -19.94 -2.37
N TYR A 241 9.41 -19.76 -1.33
CA TYR A 241 9.27 -20.48 -0.06
C TYR A 241 7.93 -20.20 0.62
N LYS A 242 7.51 -18.92 0.70
CA LYS A 242 6.19 -18.55 1.25
C LYS A 242 5.05 -19.18 0.44
N ALA A 243 5.15 -19.23 -0.89
CA ALA A 243 4.16 -19.89 -1.74
C ALA A 243 4.12 -21.41 -1.48
N TYR A 244 5.28 -22.05 -1.36
CA TYR A 244 5.38 -23.47 -0.97
C TYR A 244 4.75 -23.73 0.40
N LYS A 245 5.08 -22.91 1.42
CA LYS A 245 4.50 -23.02 2.77
C LYS A 245 2.99 -22.82 2.78
N LYS A 246 2.44 -22.00 1.88
CA LYS A 246 0.98 -21.88 1.71
C LYS A 246 0.37 -23.11 1.07
N ARG A 247 1.06 -23.73 0.10
CA ARG A 247 0.62 -24.98 -0.54
C ARG A 247 0.59 -26.11 0.48
N THR A 248 1.66 -26.31 1.24
CA THR A 248 1.74 -27.41 2.20
C THR A 248 0.67 -27.34 3.30
N LYS A 249 0.21 -26.15 3.66
CA LYS A 249 -0.92 -25.98 4.59
C LYS A 249 -2.27 -26.46 4.03
N ASN A 250 -2.42 -26.51 2.71
CA ASN A 250 -3.66 -26.93 2.04
C ASN A 250 -3.65 -28.44 1.71
N ILE A 251 -2.56 -29.14 1.98
CA ILE A 251 -2.47 -30.58 1.74
C ILE A 251 -3.05 -31.28 2.97
N GLU A 252 -4.19 -31.93 2.78
CA GLU A 252 -4.79 -32.81 3.78
C GLU A 252 -4.07 -34.16 3.72
N VAL A 253 -3.54 -34.61 4.87
CA VAL A 253 -2.84 -35.89 5.00
C VAL A 253 -3.75 -36.86 5.72
N ASP A 254 -4.07 -37.98 5.07
CA ASP A 254 -4.78 -39.09 5.70
C ASP A 254 -3.79 -39.92 6.54
N LEU A 255 -3.98 -39.90 7.85
CA LEU A 255 -3.13 -40.61 8.80
C LEU A 255 -3.37 -42.13 8.80
N GLU A 256 -4.57 -42.59 8.43
CA GLU A 256 -4.91 -44.02 8.39
C GLU A 256 -4.26 -44.72 7.20
N GLU A 257 -4.32 -44.10 6.02
CA GLU A 257 -3.63 -44.59 4.83
C GLU A 257 -2.10 -44.60 5.06
N TYR A 258 -1.57 -43.55 5.69
CA TYR A 258 -0.16 -43.46 6.05
C TYR A 258 0.28 -44.58 7.00
N ASN A 259 -0.47 -44.86 8.06
CA ASN A 259 -0.16 -45.94 9.00
C ASN A 259 -0.25 -47.32 8.32
N SER A 260 -1.25 -47.52 7.46
CA SER A 260 -1.41 -48.74 6.68
C SER A 260 -0.24 -49.00 5.73
N MET A 261 0.29 -47.94 5.09
CA MET A 261 1.49 -48.05 4.25
C MET A 261 2.74 -48.33 5.07
N LYS A 262 2.86 -47.74 6.26
CA LYS A 262 3.97 -47.96 7.19
C LYS A 262 4.05 -49.41 7.68
N GLU A 263 2.91 -50.05 7.94
CA GLU A 263 2.88 -51.46 8.36
C GLU A 263 3.19 -52.42 7.20
N LYS A 264 2.83 -52.05 5.97
CA LYS A 264 3.05 -52.88 4.77
C LYS A 264 4.50 -52.89 4.29
N ASP A 265 5.24 -51.79 4.44
CA ASP A 265 6.64 -51.69 4.03
C ASP A 265 7.58 -51.72 5.25
N PRO A 266 8.30 -52.84 5.49
CA PRO A 266 9.34 -52.89 6.53
C PRO A 266 10.47 -51.89 6.31
N GLU A 267 10.67 -51.42 5.07
CA GLU A 267 11.67 -50.40 4.69
C GLU A 267 11.00 -49.05 4.39
N PHE A 268 10.00 -48.68 5.18
CA PHE A 268 9.25 -47.42 5.02
C PHE A 268 10.15 -46.19 5.15
N TYR A 269 11.07 -46.19 6.13
CA TYR A 269 12.05 -45.13 6.32
C TYR A 269 13.30 -45.44 5.50
N ARG A 270 13.28 -45.01 4.24
CA ARG A 270 14.39 -45.23 3.29
C ARG A 270 15.53 -44.26 3.51
N ASP A 271 16.76 -44.78 3.48
CA ASP A 271 17.98 -43.98 3.39
C ASP A 271 18.29 -43.63 1.93
N ALA A 272 19.13 -42.61 1.71
CA ALA A 272 19.51 -42.10 0.37
C ALA A 272 20.14 -43.18 -0.54
N SER A 273 20.63 -44.28 0.04
CA SER A 273 21.24 -45.41 -0.66
C SER A 273 20.29 -46.60 -0.93
N SER A 274 18.98 -46.49 -0.64
CA SER A 274 18.00 -47.57 -0.85
C SER A 274 17.77 -47.89 -2.33
N LEU A 275 17.84 -49.17 -2.70
CA LEU A 275 17.78 -49.66 -4.09
C LEU A 275 16.36 -49.63 -4.69
N GLN A 276 15.32 -49.41 -3.88
CA GLN A 276 13.94 -49.31 -4.35
C GLN A 276 13.60 -47.96 -5.00
N TYR A 277 14.53 -47.00 -5.02
CA TYR A 277 14.35 -45.76 -5.80
C TYR A 277 14.11 -46.09 -7.29
N GLY A 278 12.94 -45.71 -7.81
CA GLY A 278 12.51 -45.99 -9.19
C GLY A 278 11.46 -47.10 -9.35
N LYS A 279 11.17 -47.89 -8.30
CA LYS A 279 9.99 -48.78 -8.28
C LYS A 279 8.79 -47.98 -7.77
N ALA A 280 8.10 -47.28 -8.66
CA ALA A 280 6.92 -46.51 -8.28
C ALA A 280 5.79 -47.45 -7.80
N PRO A 281 5.30 -47.31 -6.55
CA PRO A 281 4.12 -48.04 -6.11
C PRO A 281 2.92 -47.61 -6.97
N LYS A 282 1.94 -48.51 -7.12
CA LYS A 282 0.67 -48.17 -7.75
C LYS A 282 -0.10 -47.24 -6.80
N ILE A 283 -0.04 -45.95 -7.09
CA ILE A 283 -0.80 -44.92 -6.37
C ILE A 283 -2.27 -45.04 -6.80
N PRO A 284 -3.24 -44.97 -5.87
CA PRO A 284 -4.65 -44.99 -6.24
C PRO A 284 -5.02 -43.76 -7.08
N ASP A 285 -5.96 -43.92 -8.00
CA ASP A 285 -6.35 -42.87 -8.94
C ASP A 285 -6.91 -41.62 -8.23
N GLU A 286 -7.58 -41.79 -7.08
CA GLU A 286 -8.10 -40.68 -6.26
C GLU A 286 -6.99 -39.70 -5.82
N ASN A 287 -5.80 -40.22 -5.50
CA ASN A 287 -4.66 -39.41 -5.11
C ASN A 287 -4.08 -38.65 -6.30
N ILE A 288 -4.14 -39.24 -7.49
CA ILE A 288 -3.74 -38.61 -8.75
C ILE A 288 -4.72 -37.48 -9.09
N ASP A 289 -6.03 -37.73 -8.98
CA ASP A 289 -7.07 -36.72 -9.24
C ASP A 289 -6.94 -35.51 -8.31
N ARG A 290 -6.64 -35.74 -7.03
CA ARG A 290 -6.35 -34.68 -6.06
C ARG A 290 -5.13 -33.84 -6.45
N MET A 291 -4.07 -34.47 -6.95
CA MET A 291 -2.88 -33.77 -7.46
C MET A 291 -3.24 -32.95 -8.72
N VAL A 292 -3.98 -33.52 -9.66
CA VAL A 292 -4.42 -32.83 -10.88
C VAL A 292 -5.26 -31.61 -10.53
N LYS A 293 -6.18 -31.74 -9.58
CA LYS A 293 -6.99 -30.61 -9.09
C LYS A 293 -6.14 -29.48 -8.51
N GLU A 294 -5.08 -29.77 -7.73
CA GLU A 294 -4.16 -28.74 -7.23
C GLU A 294 -3.44 -28.01 -8.38
N LEU A 295 -3.05 -28.74 -9.42
CA LEU A 295 -2.40 -28.16 -10.60
C LEU A 295 -3.36 -27.27 -11.39
N GLU A 296 -4.61 -27.68 -11.57
CA GLU A 296 -5.65 -26.88 -12.21
C GLU A 296 -5.94 -25.61 -11.42
N ASP A 297 -6.12 -25.70 -10.11
CA ASP A 297 -6.31 -24.55 -9.22
C ASP A 297 -5.12 -23.58 -9.30
N ARG A 298 -3.90 -24.11 -9.41
CA ARG A 298 -2.68 -23.31 -9.57
C ARG A 298 -2.66 -22.57 -10.90
N ASP A 299 -3.11 -23.22 -11.97
CA ASP A 299 -3.20 -22.60 -13.29
C ASP A 299 -4.30 -21.53 -13.34
N LEU A 300 -5.43 -21.74 -12.68
CA LEU A 300 -6.47 -20.72 -12.51
C LEU A 300 -5.94 -19.51 -11.73
N LYS A 301 -5.23 -19.74 -10.62
CA LYS A 301 -4.58 -18.66 -9.84
C LYS A 301 -3.53 -17.91 -10.67
N ARG A 302 -2.74 -18.61 -11.49
CA ARG A 302 -1.76 -17.98 -12.40
C ARG A 302 -2.44 -17.10 -13.43
N LYS A 303 -3.54 -17.56 -14.04
CA LYS A 303 -4.34 -16.77 -15.00
C LYS A 303 -4.95 -15.53 -14.33
N ALA A 304 -5.41 -15.65 -13.08
CA ALA A 304 -5.98 -14.55 -12.30
C ALA A 304 -4.95 -13.57 -11.71
N PHE A 305 -3.64 -13.86 -11.81
CA PHE A 305 -2.58 -13.00 -11.27
C PHE A 305 -2.57 -11.61 -11.91
N SER A 306 -2.79 -11.54 -13.23
CA SER A 306 -2.97 -10.28 -13.94
C SER A 306 -4.46 -9.98 -14.07
N ARG A 307 -4.95 -9.04 -13.26
CA ARG A 307 -6.35 -8.60 -13.30
C ARG A 307 -6.48 -7.41 -14.25
N ARG A 308 -7.38 -7.50 -15.23
CA ARG A 308 -7.74 -6.35 -16.07
C ARG A 308 -8.37 -5.27 -15.20
N ARG A 309 -7.87 -4.03 -15.28
CA ARG A 309 -8.46 -2.87 -14.61
C ARG A 309 -9.79 -2.54 -15.30
N ARG A 310 -10.82 -2.17 -14.53
CA ARG A 310 -12.13 -1.81 -15.09
C ARG A 310 -11.99 -0.56 -15.95
N PHE A 311 -12.58 -0.58 -17.14
CA PHE A 311 -12.70 0.61 -17.99
C PHE A 311 -13.76 1.54 -17.40
N HIS A 312 -13.48 2.84 -17.40
CA HIS A 312 -14.40 3.88 -16.94
C HIS A 312 -14.70 4.77 -18.13
N GLU A 313 -15.96 4.77 -18.58
CA GLU A 313 -16.40 5.50 -19.79
C GLU A 313 -16.33 7.03 -19.62
N GLU A 314 -16.30 7.51 -18.38
CA GLU A 314 -16.15 8.93 -18.04
C GLU A 314 -14.72 9.46 -18.25
N LYS A 315 -13.71 8.58 -18.40
CA LYS A 315 -12.34 9.03 -18.60
C LYS A 315 -12.12 9.47 -20.03
N ASP A 316 -11.48 10.63 -20.18
CA ASP A 316 -11.03 11.12 -21.48
C ASP A 316 -10.15 10.08 -22.18
N ILE A 317 -10.51 9.75 -23.41
CA ILE A 317 -9.87 8.71 -24.20
C ILE A 317 -8.69 9.34 -24.95
N ASP A 318 -7.47 9.05 -24.49
CA ASP A 318 -6.21 9.56 -25.05
C ASP A 318 -5.64 8.70 -26.19
N SER A 319 -6.36 7.64 -26.60
CA SER A 319 -5.84 6.58 -27.46
C SER A 319 -6.85 6.09 -28.49
N ILE A 320 -6.35 5.85 -29.71
CA ILE A 320 -7.15 5.39 -30.86
C ILE A 320 -7.26 3.86 -30.90
N ASN A 321 -6.27 3.12 -30.37
CA ASN A 321 -6.24 1.65 -30.36
C ASN A 321 -5.76 1.08 -29.01
N ASP A 322 -6.11 -0.18 -28.69
CA ASP A 322 -5.74 -0.84 -27.43
C ASP A 322 -4.23 -0.90 -27.18
N ARG A 323 -3.43 -1.05 -28.25
CA ARG A 323 -1.96 -1.08 -28.15
C ARG A 323 -1.41 0.28 -27.74
N ASN A 324 -2.02 1.36 -28.23
CA ASN A 324 -1.71 2.74 -27.93
C ASN A 324 -2.18 3.09 -26.52
N GLU A 325 -3.36 2.63 -26.10
CA GLU A 325 -3.82 2.80 -24.71
C GLU A 325 -2.83 2.15 -23.72
N HIS A 326 -2.35 0.95 -24.05
CA HIS A 326 -1.31 0.28 -23.27
C HIS A 326 0.04 1.01 -23.29
N PHE A 327 0.39 1.65 -24.40
CA PHE A 327 1.60 2.47 -24.54
C PHE A 327 1.50 3.76 -23.72
N ASN A 328 0.41 4.51 -23.85
CA ASN A 328 0.13 5.71 -23.05
C ASN A 328 0.14 5.37 -21.55
N LYS A 329 -0.54 4.30 -21.13
CA LYS A 329 -0.48 3.81 -19.73
C LYS A 329 0.94 3.45 -19.27
N LYS A 330 1.85 3.05 -20.17
CA LYS A 330 3.25 2.78 -19.83
C LYS A 330 4.03 4.07 -19.66
N ILE A 331 3.82 5.05 -20.54
CA ILE A 331 4.42 6.39 -20.45
C ILE A 331 3.96 7.09 -19.18
N GLU A 332 2.66 7.10 -18.88
CA GLU A 332 2.11 7.66 -17.64
C GLU A 332 2.71 7.04 -16.38
N ARG A 333 2.99 5.73 -16.39
CA ARG A 333 3.64 5.06 -15.25
C ARG A 333 5.10 5.46 -15.05
N ALA A 334 5.83 5.76 -16.12
CA ALA A 334 7.25 6.11 -16.07
C ALA A 334 7.48 7.62 -15.88
N PHE A 335 6.75 8.43 -16.65
CA PHE A 335 6.96 9.87 -16.76
C PHE A 335 5.88 10.70 -16.09
N GLY A 336 4.72 10.12 -15.77
CA GLY A 336 3.58 10.86 -15.22
C GLY A 336 3.92 11.63 -13.94
N LYS A 337 4.85 11.12 -13.12
CA LYS A 337 5.35 11.83 -11.92
C LYS A 337 6.07 13.15 -12.27
N TYR A 338 6.80 13.17 -13.38
CA TYR A 338 7.60 14.31 -13.83
C TYR A 338 6.82 15.27 -14.74
N THR A 339 5.75 14.81 -15.39
CA THR A 339 4.95 15.60 -16.33
C THR A 339 3.65 16.15 -15.73
N LEU A 340 3.45 16.05 -14.41
CA LEU A 340 2.25 16.55 -13.72
C LEU A 340 2.01 18.04 -13.98
N GLU A 341 3.05 18.85 -13.93
CA GLU A 341 2.94 20.30 -14.15
C GLU A 341 2.52 20.61 -15.59
N ILE A 342 3.13 19.95 -16.57
CA ILE A 342 2.78 20.08 -17.98
C ILE A 342 1.33 19.69 -18.22
N LYS A 343 0.88 18.58 -17.60
CA LYS A 343 -0.51 18.12 -17.68
C LYS A 343 -1.48 19.13 -17.08
N ASN A 344 -1.18 19.63 -15.88
CA ASN A 344 -2.01 20.64 -15.22
C ASN A 344 -2.07 21.95 -16.04
N ASN A 345 -0.97 22.35 -16.67
CA ASN A 345 -0.93 23.54 -17.54
C ASN A 345 -1.79 23.33 -18.79
N LEU A 346 -1.77 22.14 -19.39
CA LEU A 346 -2.66 21.79 -20.52
C LEU A 346 -4.14 21.86 -20.09
N GLU A 347 -4.49 21.31 -18.93
CA GLU A 347 -5.85 21.37 -18.37
C GLU A 347 -6.28 22.81 -18.03
N ARG A 348 -5.33 23.69 -17.71
CA ARG A 348 -5.54 25.13 -17.47
C ARG A 348 -5.51 26.01 -18.72
N GLY A 349 -5.38 25.43 -19.92
CA GLY A 349 -5.37 26.19 -21.17
C GLY A 349 -4.00 26.82 -21.50
N THR A 350 -2.91 26.15 -21.17
CA THR A 350 -1.50 26.49 -21.49
C THR A 350 -0.94 27.76 -20.85
N ALA A 351 -1.65 28.35 -19.89
CA ALA A 351 -1.11 29.45 -19.09
C ALA A 351 0.00 28.93 -18.15
N LEU A 352 1.13 29.63 -18.10
CA LEU A 352 2.18 29.39 -17.12
C LEU A 352 1.70 29.85 -15.73
N PRO A 353 2.09 29.17 -14.64
CA PRO A 353 1.87 29.69 -13.30
C PRO A 353 2.68 30.98 -13.11
N ASP A 354 2.03 32.05 -12.64
CA ASP A 354 2.70 33.27 -12.17
C ASP A 354 3.57 33.03 -10.93
#